data_AF-A0A7J5EUN1-F1
#
_entry.id   AF-A0A7J5EUN1-F1
#
_cell.length_a   1.000
_cell.length_b   1.000
_cell.length_c   1.000
_cell.angle_alpha   90.00
_cell.angle_beta   90.00
_cell.angle_gamma   90.00
#
_symmetry.space_group_name_H-M   'P 1'
#
loop_
_entity.id
_entity.type
_entity.pdbx_description
1 polymer ?
#
loop_
_entity_poly.entity_id
_entity_poly.type
_entity_poly.pdbx_seq_one_letter_code
_entity_poly.pdbx_strand_id
1 'polypeptide(L)'
;MPSLDHEAPLEVLRSDPSLVPTLLYVAALHARLGTPTCLVVIASNDSLARWCATPITTLQPGASFAPLVLGPSRVPRVDAHRAKRQPLLGVLSALVHGNGPDGIEVARAASAGLDELSGERATFFWDLIVASLDVDVRRALENDMDLVNKYKSDFFRRDIVQALEQGREEGREEGREEGREEGREEGRLVELRRVVSRVAQARIGQIDAHVQARIDGCDDVERLEKLVLDLSTAGDPAAVENLLHEL
;
A
#
# COMPACT_ATOMS: atom_id res chain seq x y z
N MET A 1 25.53 6.05 -28.42
CA MET A 1 26.07 6.55 -27.13
C MET A 1 25.97 8.06 -27.10
N PRO A 2 25.75 8.69 -25.94
CA PRO A 2 25.75 8.12 -24.58
C PRO A 2 24.30 8.04 -24.03
N SER A 3 23.86 7.01 -23.30
CA SER A 3 24.38 6.39 -22.05
C SER A 3 24.27 7.29 -20.83
N LEU A 4 23.44 6.88 -19.87
CA LEU A 4 23.60 6.86 -18.40
C LEU A 4 22.28 6.22 -17.92
N ASP A 5 22.30 5.00 -17.36
CA ASP A 5 22.57 4.74 -15.95
C ASP A 5 21.61 5.51 -15.04
N HIS A 6 20.79 4.73 -14.34
CA HIS A 6 20.01 5.12 -13.16
C HIS A 6 18.82 6.03 -13.47
N GLU A 7 17.63 5.44 -13.47
CA GLU A 7 16.49 5.95 -12.70
C GLU A 7 15.34 4.96 -12.86
N ALA A 8 15.32 3.94 -12.00
CA ALA A 8 14.05 3.75 -11.30
C ALA A 8 13.80 5.09 -10.61
N PRO A 9 12.68 5.82 -10.82
CA PRO A 9 12.46 7.02 -10.05
C PRO A 9 12.12 6.59 -8.61
N LEU A 10 13.18 6.38 -7.84
CA LEU A 10 13.27 6.29 -6.38
C LEU A 10 12.73 7.56 -5.69
N GLU A 11 12.24 8.54 -6.45
CA GLU A 11 11.43 9.64 -5.97
C GLU A 11 9.94 9.30 -5.77
N VAL A 12 9.41 8.22 -6.35
CA VAL A 12 7.94 7.94 -6.27
C VAL A 12 7.52 7.38 -4.91
N LEU A 13 8.50 6.92 -4.12
CA LEU A 13 8.41 6.50 -2.72
C LEU A 13 8.60 7.64 -1.71
N ARG A 14 9.02 8.83 -2.17
CA ARG A 14 9.76 9.89 -1.43
C ARG A 14 9.73 9.76 0.10
N SER A 15 10.63 8.89 0.58
CA SER A 15 11.24 8.84 1.92
C SER A 15 10.71 7.87 2.99
N ASP A 16 9.70 7.03 2.76
CA ASP A 16 9.42 5.89 3.66
C ASP A 16 8.82 4.68 2.93
N PRO A 17 9.51 3.51 2.87
CA PRO A 17 9.00 2.24 2.34
C PRO A 17 7.66 1.77 2.93
N SER A 18 7.21 2.36 4.04
CA SER A 18 5.99 1.98 4.75
C SER A 18 4.66 2.31 4.03
N LEU A 19 4.65 3.24 3.06
CA LEU A 19 3.40 3.73 2.45
C LEU A 19 3.03 3.15 1.06
N VAL A 20 3.99 2.60 0.31
CA VAL A 20 3.70 1.91 -0.96
C VAL A 20 2.68 0.77 -0.81
N PRO A 21 2.76 -0.07 0.25
CA PRO A 21 1.74 -1.10 0.49
C PRO A 21 0.33 -0.54 0.64
N THR A 22 0.19 0.67 1.19
CA THR A 22 -1.13 1.27 1.46
C THR A 22 -1.85 1.70 0.18
N LEU A 23 -1.12 2.13 -0.86
CA LEU A 23 -1.71 2.48 -2.16
C LEU A 23 -2.21 1.24 -2.91
N LEU A 24 -1.41 0.16 -2.88
CA LEU A 24 -1.80 -1.13 -3.45
C LEU A 24 -3.04 -1.68 -2.76
N TYR A 25 -3.09 -1.62 -1.43
CA TYR A 25 -4.24 -2.05 -0.65
C TYR A 25 -5.53 -1.30 -1.03
N VAL A 26 -5.46 0.03 -1.17
CA VAL A 26 -6.62 0.85 -1.52
C VAL A 26 -7.13 0.54 -2.93
N ALA A 27 -6.23 0.34 -3.89
CA ALA A 27 -6.58 -0.04 -5.25
C ALA A 27 -7.21 -1.45 -5.29
N ALA A 28 -6.61 -2.42 -4.60
CA ALA A 28 -7.15 -3.78 -4.49
C ALA A 28 -8.53 -3.80 -3.82
N LEU A 29 -8.70 -3.05 -2.73
CA LEU A 29 -9.98 -2.92 -2.04
C LEU A 29 -11.04 -2.27 -2.94
N HIS A 30 -10.67 -1.25 -3.71
CA HIS A 30 -11.55 -0.62 -4.69
C HIS A 30 -12.00 -1.61 -5.77
N ALA A 31 -11.07 -2.37 -6.35
CA ALA A 31 -11.37 -3.39 -7.35
C ALA A 31 -12.29 -4.49 -6.79
N ARG A 32 -12.02 -4.95 -5.56
CA ARG A 32 -12.81 -6.00 -4.89
C ARG A 32 -14.22 -5.56 -4.52
N LEU A 33 -14.40 -4.32 -4.06
CA LEU A 33 -15.70 -3.83 -3.59
C LEU A 33 -16.52 -3.14 -4.68
N GLY A 34 -15.88 -2.63 -5.74
CA GLY A 34 -16.55 -1.94 -6.85
C GLY A 34 -17.18 -0.60 -6.47
N THR A 35 -16.78 -0.01 -5.33
CA THR A 35 -17.33 1.24 -4.78
C THR A 35 -16.25 2.30 -4.62
N PRO A 36 -16.59 3.61 -4.61
CA PRO A 36 -15.63 4.67 -4.28
C PRO A 36 -14.88 4.37 -2.98
N THR A 37 -13.55 4.29 -3.04
CA THR A 37 -12.68 3.95 -1.91
C THR A 37 -11.75 5.13 -1.64
N CYS A 38 -11.52 5.44 -0.36
CA CYS A 38 -10.60 6.49 0.04
C CYS A 38 -9.58 5.98 1.05
N LEU A 39 -8.38 6.54 1.01
CA LEU A 39 -7.36 6.33 2.03
C LEU A 39 -7.50 7.40 3.11
N VAL A 40 -7.73 7.00 4.36
CA VAL A 40 -7.71 7.89 5.52
C VAL A 40 -6.42 7.65 6.30
N VAL A 41 -5.66 8.71 6.56
CA VAL A 41 -4.43 8.68 7.36
C VAL A 41 -4.65 9.44 8.65
N ILE A 42 -4.38 8.80 9.79
CA ILE A 42 -4.36 9.46 11.10
C ILE A 42 -2.89 9.77 11.43
N ALA A 43 -2.56 11.05 11.48
CA ALA A 43 -1.21 11.54 11.73
C ALA A 43 -1.05 12.01 13.17
N SER A 44 0.03 11.58 13.82
CA SER A 44 0.35 11.90 15.23
C SER A 44 0.86 13.34 15.43
N ASN A 45 1.30 14.02 14.37
CA ASN A 45 1.75 15.40 14.43
C ASN A 45 1.48 16.16 13.11
N ASP A 46 1.47 17.50 13.16
CA ASP A 46 1.15 18.33 12.00
C ASP A 46 2.20 18.28 10.88
N SER A 47 3.45 17.92 11.19
CA SER A 47 4.48 17.72 10.16
C SER A 47 4.20 16.47 9.34
N LEU A 48 3.91 15.36 10.02
CA LEU A 48 3.49 14.10 9.39
C LEU A 48 2.17 14.30 8.63
N ALA A 49 1.21 15.04 9.20
CA ALA A 49 -0.07 15.31 8.55
C ALA A 49 0.10 16.08 7.23
N ARG A 50 0.91 17.15 7.23
CA ARG A 50 1.21 17.92 6.02
C ARG A 50 1.93 17.08 4.98
N TRP A 51 2.88 16.26 5.42
CA TRP A 51 3.61 15.36 4.53
C TRP A 51 2.67 14.34 3.86
N CYS A 52 1.85 13.62 4.65
CA CYS A 52 0.88 12.64 4.11
C CYS A 52 -0.20 13.28 3.23
N ALA A 53 -0.50 14.57 3.41
CA ALA A 53 -1.51 15.28 2.61
C ALA A 53 -0.97 15.75 1.25
N THR A 54 0.33 15.57 1.00
CA THR A 54 0.95 15.94 -0.28
C THR A 54 0.41 15.02 -1.39
N PRO A 55 -0.22 15.56 -2.46
CA PRO A 55 -0.74 14.73 -3.53
C PRO A 55 0.37 13.96 -4.26
N ILE A 56 0.11 12.69 -4.54
CA ILE A 56 0.92 11.83 -5.39
C ILE A 56 0.51 12.10 -6.83
N THR A 57 1.31 12.89 -7.54
CA THR A 57 1.04 13.31 -8.92
C THR A 57 1.54 12.32 -9.97
N THR A 58 2.31 11.31 -9.56
CA THR A 58 2.92 10.29 -10.44
C THR A 58 2.08 9.02 -10.55
N LEU A 59 1.02 8.86 -9.75
CA LEU A 59 0.23 7.62 -9.72
C LEU A 59 -0.63 7.45 -10.98
N GLN A 60 -1.26 8.53 -11.46
CA GLN A 60 -2.05 8.51 -12.68
C GLN A 60 -1.81 9.80 -13.48
N PRO A 61 -1.45 9.71 -14.78
CA PRO A 61 -1.33 10.90 -15.62
C PRO A 61 -2.65 11.69 -15.65
N GLY A 62 -2.57 12.98 -15.28
CA GLY A 62 -3.74 13.88 -15.28
C GLY A 62 -4.63 13.81 -14.03
N ALA A 63 -4.36 12.92 -13.07
CA ALA A 63 -5.10 12.83 -11.81
C ALA A 63 -4.14 12.56 -10.64
N SER A 64 -4.05 13.50 -9.70
CA SER A 64 -3.27 13.29 -8.48
C SER A 64 -4.08 12.52 -7.44
N PHE A 65 -3.41 11.63 -6.70
CA PHE A 65 -4.00 10.93 -5.57
C PHE A 65 -3.58 11.60 -4.27
N ALA A 66 -4.54 12.05 -3.46
CA ALA A 66 -4.26 12.66 -2.16
C ALA A 66 -5.04 11.91 -1.06
N PRO A 67 -4.36 11.35 -0.05
CA PRO A 67 -5.03 10.77 1.10
C PRO A 67 -5.85 11.79 1.89
N LEU A 68 -6.92 11.32 2.51
CA LEU A 68 -7.67 12.11 3.51
C LEU A 68 -6.92 12.07 4.83
N VAL A 69 -6.23 13.17 5.17
CA VAL A 69 -5.40 13.21 6.37
C VAL A 69 -6.11 13.90 7.54
N LEU A 70 -6.11 13.21 8.68
CA LEU A 70 -6.56 13.69 9.99
C LEU A 70 -5.33 13.84 10.90
N GLY A 71 -4.96 15.08 11.23
CA GLY A 71 -3.86 15.39 12.15
C GLY A 71 -4.30 16.34 13.27
N PRO A 72 -3.38 16.74 14.16
CA PRO A 72 -3.70 17.56 15.34
C PRO A 72 -4.44 18.85 15.03
N SER A 73 -4.12 19.52 13.91
CA SER A 73 -4.82 20.74 13.49
C SER A 73 -6.29 20.52 13.07
N ARG A 74 -6.68 19.30 12.70
CA ARG A 74 -8.04 18.97 12.21
C ARG A 74 -8.87 18.21 13.25
N VAL A 75 -8.21 17.44 14.11
CA VAL A 75 -8.87 16.68 15.18
C VAL A 75 -8.77 17.49 16.47
N PRO A 76 -9.89 17.99 17.03
CA PRO A 76 -9.83 18.75 18.27
C PRO A 76 -9.52 17.82 19.44
N ARG A 77 -8.80 18.36 20.42
CA ARG A 77 -8.81 17.80 21.78
C ARG A 77 -10.22 17.90 22.35
N VAL A 78 -10.65 16.86 23.04
CA VAL A 78 -11.97 16.83 23.68
C VAL A 78 -11.85 16.54 25.15
N ASP A 79 -12.71 17.18 25.94
CA ASP A 79 -12.92 16.85 27.34
C ASP A 79 -13.87 15.65 27.49
N ALA A 80 -13.98 15.12 28.70
CA ALA A 80 -14.84 13.97 29.00
C ALA A 80 -16.32 14.24 28.63
N HIS A 81 -16.81 15.46 28.83
CA HIS A 81 -18.19 15.81 28.54
C HIS A 81 -18.50 15.76 27.04
N ARG A 82 -17.60 16.29 26.21
CA ARG A 82 -17.71 16.23 24.75
C ARG A 82 -17.47 14.81 24.24
N ALA A 83 -16.52 14.07 24.80
CA ALA A 83 -16.28 12.67 24.45
C ALA A 83 -17.53 11.79 24.69
N LYS A 84 -18.28 11.99 25.77
CA LYS A 84 -19.57 11.31 25.99
C LYS A 84 -20.59 11.60 24.90
N ARG A 85 -20.73 12.87 24.50
CA ARG A 85 -21.65 13.22 23.39
C ARG A 85 -21.16 12.73 22.03
N GLN A 86 -19.85 12.55 21.86
CA GLN A 86 -19.21 12.19 20.60
C GLN A 86 -18.10 11.14 20.84
N PRO A 87 -18.45 9.87 21.15
CA PRO A 87 -17.46 8.87 21.57
C PRO A 87 -16.34 8.63 20.57
N LEU A 88 -16.68 8.50 19.28
CA LEU A 88 -15.68 8.27 18.23
C LEU A 88 -14.75 9.47 18.03
N LEU A 89 -15.21 10.69 18.32
CA LEU A 89 -14.32 11.86 18.33
C LEU A 89 -13.36 11.82 19.53
N GLY A 90 -13.81 11.28 20.67
CA GLY A 90 -12.94 10.97 21.81
C GLY A 90 -11.83 10.00 21.43
N VAL A 91 -12.18 8.91 20.72
CA VAL A 91 -11.18 7.95 20.20
C VAL A 91 -10.18 8.63 19.28
N LEU A 92 -10.65 9.34 18.24
CA LEU A 92 -9.77 10.05 17.31
C LEU A 92 -8.89 11.08 18.03
N SER A 93 -9.44 11.79 19.01
CA SER A 93 -8.67 12.73 19.83
C SER A 93 -7.54 12.01 20.58
N ALA A 94 -7.79 10.84 21.16
CA ALA A 94 -6.76 10.07 21.85
C ALA A 94 -5.70 9.51 20.89
N LEU A 95 -6.08 9.01 19.71
CA LEU A 95 -5.12 8.52 18.71
C LEU A 95 -4.18 9.62 18.20
N VAL A 96 -4.67 10.85 18.11
CA VAL A 96 -3.88 11.98 17.59
C VAL A 96 -3.09 12.69 18.68
N HIS A 97 -3.68 12.88 19.87
CA HIS A 97 -3.11 13.74 20.91
C HIS A 97 -2.60 12.97 22.15
N GLY A 98 -2.80 11.66 22.22
CA GLY A 98 -2.47 10.84 23.39
C GLY A 98 -0.98 10.78 23.73
N ASN A 99 -0.09 11.02 22.76
CA ASN A 99 1.37 11.09 22.99
C ASN A 99 1.89 12.54 23.08
N GLY A 100 0.98 13.52 23.04
CA GLY A 100 1.33 14.94 23.16
C GLY A 100 1.24 15.45 24.60
N PRO A 101 1.31 16.78 24.78
CA PRO A 101 1.00 17.42 26.07
C PRO A 101 -0.34 16.94 26.60
N ASP A 102 -0.48 16.73 27.91
CA ASP A 102 -1.71 16.27 28.56
C ASP A 102 -2.30 14.97 27.98
N GLY A 103 -1.44 14.10 27.44
CA GLY A 103 -1.85 12.87 26.75
C GLY A 103 -2.68 11.91 27.63
N ILE A 104 -2.36 11.86 28.93
CA ILE A 104 -3.08 11.06 29.93
C ILE A 104 -4.52 11.59 30.08
N GLU A 105 -4.69 12.90 30.20
CA GLU A 105 -5.98 13.56 30.32
C GLU A 105 -6.84 13.33 29.06
N VAL A 106 -6.23 13.41 27.88
CA VAL A 106 -6.90 13.11 26.61
C VAL A 106 -7.39 11.65 26.58
N ALA A 107 -6.53 10.69 26.94
CA ALA A 107 -6.89 9.28 26.95
C ALA A 107 -8.00 8.98 27.97
N ARG A 108 -7.97 9.61 29.15
CA ARG A 108 -9.03 9.54 30.16
C ARG A 108 -10.35 10.13 29.66
N ALA A 109 -10.30 11.28 28.99
CA ALA A 109 -11.49 11.86 28.37
C ALA A 109 -12.10 10.92 27.32
N ALA A 110 -11.27 10.27 26.49
CA ALA A 110 -11.72 9.29 25.53
C ALA A 110 -12.38 8.07 26.21
N SER A 111 -11.78 7.53 27.27
CA SER A 111 -12.39 6.45 28.07
C SER A 111 -13.78 6.82 28.59
N ALA A 112 -13.96 8.05 29.10
CA ALA A 112 -15.28 8.49 29.55
C ALA A 112 -16.33 8.48 28.43
N GLY A 113 -15.92 8.69 27.17
CA GLY A 113 -16.80 8.57 26.01
C GLY A 113 -17.09 7.12 25.61
N LEU A 114 -16.15 6.20 25.83
CA LEU A 114 -16.35 4.78 25.53
C LEU A 114 -17.46 4.14 26.39
N ASP A 115 -17.80 4.73 27.54
CA ASP A 115 -18.93 4.30 28.38
C ASP A 115 -20.29 4.37 27.69
N GLU A 116 -20.39 5.20 26.66
CA GLU A 116 -21.61 5.39 25.87
C GLU A 116 -21.71 4.39 24.70
N LEU A 117 -20.68 3.54 24.52
CA LEU A 117 -20.65 2.49 23.50
C LEU A 117 -21.02 1.13 24.10
N SER A 118 -21.37 0.17 23.24
CA SER A 118 -21.54 -1.23 23.67
C SER A 118 -20.20 -1.79 24.16
N GLY A 119 -20.22 -2.69 25.15
CA GLY A 119 -19.02 -3.23 25.78
C GLY A 119 -17.95 -3.72 24.81
N GLU A 120 -18.33 -4.47 23.78
CA GLU A 120 -17.39 -4.96 22.74
C GLU A 120 -16.70 -3.81 21.99
N ARG A 121 -17.44 -2.78 21.57
CA ARG A 121 -16.89 -1.62 20.88
C ARG A 121 -16.04 -0.76 21.82
N ALA A 122 -16.49 -0.60 23.06
CA ALA A 122 -15.76 0.14 24.09
C ALA A 122 -14.39 -0.51 24.35
N THR A 123 -14.35 -1.83 24.52
CA THR A 123 -13.11 -2.60 24.68
C THR A 123 -12.22 -2.48 23.45
N PHE A 124 -12.73 -2.71 22.25
CA PHE A 124 -11.96 -2.60 21.01
C PHE A 124 -11.28 -1.22 20.86
N PHE A 125 -12.03 -0.14 21.06
CA PHE A 125 -11.47 1.20 20.92
C PHE A 125 -10.53 1.58 22.07
N TRP A 126 -10.77 1.08 23.28
CA TRP A 126 -9.84 1.27 24.38
C TRP A 126 -8.48 0.64 24.06
N ASP A 127 -8.51 -0.60 23.57
CA ASP A 127 -7.30 -1.32 23.25
C ASP A 127 -6.55 -0.69 22.06
N LEU A 128 -7.28 -0.19 21.06
CA LEU A 128 -6.71 0.60 19.97
C LEU A 128 -6.01 1.88 20.47
N ILE A 129 -6.65 2.59 21.41
CA ILE A 129 -6.04 3.78 22.05
C ILE A 129 -4.76 3.36 22.75
N VAL A 130 -4.80 2.38 23.66
CA VAL A 130 -3.63 1.91 24.42
C VAL A 130 -2.49 1.47 23.50
N ALA A 131 -2.79 0.76 22.42
CA ALA A 131 -1.80 0.31 21.44
C ALA A 131 -1.08 1.47 20.74
N SER A 132 -1.78 2.59 20.51
CA SER A 132 -1.22 3.80 19.89
C SER A 132 -0.37 4.66 20.83
N LEU A 133 -0.47 4.44 22.15
CA LEU A 133 0.22 5.25 23.14
C LEU A 133 1.67 4.81 23.35
N ASP A 134 2.53 5.80 23.56
CA ASP A 134 3.92 5.62 23.97
C ASP A 134 3.99 4.98 25.36
N VAL A 135 5.12 4.33 25.64
CA VAL A 135 5.34 3.52 26.84
C VAL A 135 5.04 4.28 28.13
N ASP A 136 5.42 5.56 28.21
CA ASP A 136 5.25 6.34 29.44
C ASP A 136 3.78 6.69 29.70
N VAL A 137 3.03 7.09 28.67
CA VAL A 137 1.59 7.39 28.79
C VAL A 137 0.82 6.10 29.09
N ARG A 138 1.18 5.01 28.41
CA ARG A 138 0.60 3.68 28.64
C ARG A 138 0.77 3.24 30.09
N ARG A 139 2.00 3.28 30.63
CA ARG A 139 2.27 2.93 32.03
C ARG A 139 1.49 3.78 33.02
N ALA A 140 1.34 5.08 32.72
CA ALA A 140 0.57 5.97 33.59
C ALA A 140 -0.91 5.56 33.66
N LEU A 141 -1.49 5.11 32.53
CA LEU A 141 -2.86 4.59 32.48
C LEU A 141 -2.99 3.18 33.08
N GLU A 142 -1.96 2.34 32.95
CA GLU A 142 -1.92 0.99 33.58
C GLU A 142 -1.88 1.06 35.12
N ASN A 143 -1.35 2.14 35.69
CA ASN A 143 -1.40 2.38 37.13
C ASN A 143 -2.77 2.87 37.62
N ASP A 144 -3.69 3.18 36.71
CA ASP A 144 -5.06 3.56 37.01
C ASP A 144 -5.92 2.30 37.18
N MET A 145 -6.02 1.83 38.42
CA MET A 145 -6.74 0.59 38.75
C MET A 145 -8.21 0.61 38.31
N ASP A 146 -8.85 1.77 38.23
CA ASP A 146 -10.24 1.86 37.78
C ASP A 146 -10.33 1.60 36.28
N LEU A 147 -9.44 2.21 35.48
CA LEU A 147 -9.38 1.98 34.03
C LEU A 147 -9.01 0.53 33.70
N VAL A 148 -8.00 -0.02 34.38
CA VAL A 148 -7.58 -1.41 34.20
C VAL A 148 -8.68 -2.41 34.57
N ASN A 149 -9.42 -2.14 35.65
CA ASN A 149 -10.52 -3.01 36.05
C ASN A 149 -11.75 -2.91 35.13
N LYS A 150 -11.96 -1.73 34.53
CA LYS A 150 -13.10 -1.41 33.68
C LYS A 150 -12.96 -2.01 32.29
N TYR A 151 -11.80 -1.84 31.68
CA TYR A 151 -11.42 -2.53 30.46
C TYR A 151 -10.51 -3.69 30.83
N LYS A 152 -11.04 -4.62 31.64
CA LYS A 152 -10.46 -5.97 31.82
C LYS A 152 -10.56 -6.68 30.50
N SER A 153 -9.68 -6.31 29.60
CA SER A 153 -9.57 -6.92 28.32
C SER A 153 -8.69 -8.13 28.53
N ASP A 154 -9.24 -9.31 28.25
CA ASP A 154 -8.45 -10.50 28.00
C ASP A 154 -7.40 -10.26 26.90
N PHE A 155 -7.42 -9.13 26.18
CA PHE A 155 -6.63 -8.65 25.03
C PHE A 155 -5.14 -8.38 25.23
N PHE A 156 -4.58 -8.62 26.42
CA PHE A 156 -3.20 -9.15 26.45
C PHE A 156 -3.10 -10.51 25.72
N ARG A 157 -4.23 -11.15 25.36
CA ARG A 157 -4.35 -12.20 24.37
C ARG A 157 -3.95 -11.62 23.02
N ARG A 158 -2.68 -11.84 22.70
CA ARG A 158 -2.07 -12.16 21.40
C ARG A 158 -2.88 -11.75 20.16
N ASP A 159 -4.14 -12.14 20.04
CA ASP A 159 -5.03 -12.00 18.89
C ASP A 159 -5.08 -10.64 18.17
N ILE A 160 -5.05 -9.45 18.81
CA ILE A 160 -5.07 -8.18 18.04
C ILE A 160 -3.69 -7.69 17.63
N VAL A 161 -2.69 -7.83 18.51
CA VAL A 161 -1.30 -7.56 18.11
C VAL A 161 -0.91 -8.54 17.01
N GLN A 162 -1.28 -9.80 17.16
CA GLN A 162 -1.11 -10.86 16.18
C GLN A 162 -1.98 -10.62 14.94
N ALA A 163 -3.21 -10.12 15.02
CA ALA A 163 -4.01 -9.81 13.84
C ALA A 163 -3.50 -8.57 13.08
N LEU A 164 -2.94 -7.58 13.78
CA LEU A 164 -2.28 -6.43 13.15
C LEU A 164 -0.94 -6.84 12.55
N GLU A 165 -0.17 -7.70 13.22
CA GLU A 165 1.07 -8.28 12.70
C GLU A 165 0.81 -9.19 11.51
N GLN A 166 -0.15 -10.12 11.62
CA GLN A 166 -0.60 -11.01 10.54
C GLN A 166 -1.17 -10.21 9.39
N GLY A 167 -2.09 -9.26 9.60
CA GLY A 167 -2.62 -8.43 8.51
C GLY A 167 -1.53 -7.59 7.82
N ARG A 168 -0.48 -7.20 8.55
CA ARG A 168 0.69 -6.51 7.97
C ARG A 168 1.62 -7.47 7.23
N GLU A 169 1.78 -8.68 7.71
CA GLU A 169 2.63 -9.72 7.14
C GLU A 169 1.98 -10.34 5.90
N GLU A 170 0.71 -10.73 5.99
CA GLU A 170 -0.14 -11.17 4.87
C GLU A 170 -0.20 -10.11 3.78
N GLY A 171 -0.54 -8.85 4.11
CA GLY A 171 -0.56 -7.78 3.10
C GLY A 171 0.81 -7.46 2.48
N ARG A 172 1.90 -7.79 3.18
CA ARG A 172 3.27 -7.65 2.66
C ARG A 172 3.70 -8.86 1.84
N GLU A 173 3.26 -10.06 2.20
CA GLU A 173 3.52 -11.29 1.45
C GLU A 173 2.71 -11.33 0.17
N GLU A 174 1.40 -11.09 0.23
CA GLU A 174 0.51 -11.01 -0.94
C GLU A 174 1.05 -9.97 -1.95
N GLY A 175 1.30 -8.74 -1.48
CA GLY A 175 1.86 -7.69 -2.35
C GLY A 175 3.28 -7.97 -2.86
N ARG A 176 4.05 -8.83 -2.17
CA ARG A 176 5.38 -9.24 -2.61
C ARG A 176 5.32 -10.40 -3.59
N GLU A 177 4.41 -11.35 -3.42
CA GLU A 177 4.22 -12.49 -4.32
C GLU A 177 3.61 -12.02 -5.64
N GLU A 178 2.52 -11.25 -5.60
CA GLU A 178 1.89 -10.68 -6.79
C GLU A 178 2.90 -9.85 -7.60
N GLY A 179 3.62 -8.93 -6.95
CA GLY A 179 4.66 -8.14 -7.62
C GLY A 179 5.86 -8.94 -8.13
N ARG A 180 6.11 -10.15 -7.60
CA ARG A 180 7.18 -11.05 -8.08
C ARG A 180 6.72 -11.90 -9.25
N GLU A 181 5.44 -12.27 -9.30
CA GLU A 181 4.87 -13.00 -10.41
C GLU A 181 4.71 -12.07 -11.62
N GLU A 182 4.11 -10.90 -11.43
CA GLU A 182 4.00 -9.87 -12.48
C GLU A 182 5.38 -9.49 -13.02
N GLY A 183 6.36 -9.21 -12.14
CA GLY A 183 7.72 -8.87 -12.58
C GLY A 183 8.47 -10.00 -13.30
N ARG A 184 8.13 -11.27 -13.03
CA ARG A 184 8.68 -12.42 -13.78
C ARG A 184 8.02 -12.56 -15.14
N GLU A 185 6.72 -12.35 -15.22
CA GLU A 185 5.96 -12.45 -16.46
C GLU A 185 6.34 -11.32 -17.43
N GLU A 186 6.41 -10.08 -16.95
CA GLU A 186 6.94 -8.94 -17.70
C GLU A 186 8.39 -9.16 -18.13
N GLY A 187 9.25 -9.63 -17.21
CA GLY A 187 10.65 -9.93 -17.51
C GLY A 187 10.81 -11.01 -18.58
N ARG A 188 9.94 -12.03 -18.57
CA ARG A 188 9.92 -13.11 -19.57
C ARG A 188 9.47 -12.59 -20.94
N LEU A 189 8.43 -11.74 -20.98
CA LEU A 189 7.98 -11.10 -22.22
C LEU A 189 9.08 -10.25 -22.85
N VAL A 190 9.73 -9.38 -22.05
CA VAL A 190 10.82 -8.52 -22.53
C VAL A 190 11.98 -9.35 -23.08
N GLU A 191 12.38 -10.42 -22.38
CA GLU A 191 13.47 -11.28 -22.84
C GLU A 191 13.09 -12.05 -24.11
N LEU A 192 11.87 -12.58 -24.19
CA LEU A 192 11.39 -13.29 -25.38
C LEU A 192 11.34 -12.40 -26.62
N ARG A 193 10.82 -11.17 -26.50
CA ARG A 193 10.83 -10.16 -27.58
C ARG A 193 12.25 -9.89 -28.07
N ARG A 194 13.18 -9.76 -27.14
CA ARG A 194 14.60 -9.54 -27.45
C ARG A 194 15.22 -10.75 -28.15
N VAL A 195 14.93 -11.97 -27.69
CA VAL A 195 15.40 -13.21 -28.31
C VAL A 195 14.84 -13.36 -29.72
N VAL A 196 13.53 -13.19 -29.92
CA VAL A 196 12.89 -13.20 -31.25
C VAL A 196 13.56 -12.21 -32.19
N SER A 197 13.74 -10.96 -31.74
CA SER A 197 14.38 -9.91 -32.55
C SER A 197 15.81 -10.27 -32.95
N ARG A 198 16.60 -10.82 -32.02
CA ARG A 198 18.00 -11.23 -32.29
C ARG A 198 18.08 -12.41 -33.25
N VAL A 199 17.23 -13.41 -33.07
CA VAL A 199 17.18 -14.58 -33.94
C VAL A 199 16.76 -14.16 -35.35
N ALA A 200 15.71 -13.36 -35.48
CA ALA A 200 15.27 -12.84 -36.76
C ALA A 200 16.37 -12.00 -37.45
N GLN A 201 17.03 -11.08 -36.74
CA GLN A 201 18.13 -10.29 -37.31
C GLN A 201 19.30 -11.16 -37.79
N ALA A 202 19.66 -12.20 -37.05
CA ALA A 202 20.73 -13.11 -37.45
C ALA A 202 20.37 -13.92 -38.71
N ARG A 203 19.07 -14.13 -38.98
CA ARG A 203 18.56 -14.96 -40.06
C ARG A 203 18.32 -14.19 -41.36
N ILE A 204 17.78 -12.97 -41.27
CA ILE A 204 17.37 -12.17 -42.44
C ILE A 204 18.07 -10.81 -42.52
N GLY A 205 18.94 -10.49 -41.57
CA GLY A 205 19.67 -9.22 -41.54
C GLY A 205 18.85 -8.11 -40.87
N GLN A 206 18.48 -7.06 -41.60
CA GLN A 206 17.68 -5.98 -41.05
C GLN A 206 16.19 -6.35 -41.04
N ILE A 207 15.58 -6.25 -39.87
CA ILE A 207 14.13 -6.37 -39.71
C ILE A 207 13.50 -5.00 -39.97
N ASP A 208 12.41 -4.97 -40.73
CA ASP A 208 11.60 -3.76 -40.94
C ASP A 208 11.03 -3.24 -39.61
N ALA A 209 10.95 -1.92 -39.46
CA ALA A 209 10.43 -1.26 -38.27
C ALA A 209 9.00 -1.71 -37.90
N HIS A 210 8.16 -2.03 -38.89
CA HIS A 210 6.80 -2.52 -38.64
C HIS A 210 6.80 -3.90 -37.98
N VAL A 211 7.70 -4.78 -38.40
CA VAL A 211 7.84 -6.13 -37.83
C VAL A 211 8.43 -6.04 -36.41
N GLN A 212 9.42 -5.17 -36.20
CA GLN A 212 9.97 -4.91 -34.87
C GLN A 212 8.88 -4.41 -33.90
N ALA A 213 8.01 -3.49 -34.35
CA ALA A 213 6.92 -2.99 -33.53
C ALA A 213 5.88 -4.06 -33.16
N ARG A 214 5.64 -5.05 -34.04
CA ARG A 214 4.76 -6.20 -33.76
C ARG A 214 5.36 -7.15 -32.74
N ILE A 215 6.66 -7.41 -32.83
CA ILE A 215 7.39 -8.19 -31.81
C ILE A 215 7.29 -7.47 -30.46
N ASP A 216 7.60 -6.17 -30.43
CA ASP A 216 7.60 -5.36 -29.20
C ASP A 216 6.21 -5.22 -28.56
N GLY A 217 5.14 -5.28 -29.37
CA GLY A 217 3.75 -5.21 -28.93
C GLY A 217 3.07 -6.56 -28.69
N CYS A 218 3.78 -7.68 -28.80
CA CYS A 218 3.21 -9.01 -28.57
C CYS A 218 3.28 -9.36 -27.08
N ASP A 219 2.14 -9.36 -26.39
CA ASP A 219 2.00 -9.72 -24.96
C ASP A 219 1.73 -11.23 -24.73
N ASP A 220 1.86 -12.06 -25.77
CA ASP A 220 1.61 -13.51 -25.71
C ASP A 220 2.94 -14.29 -25.60
N VAL A 221 3.24 -14.76 -24.39
CA VAL A 221 4.45 -15.53 -24.05
C VAL A 221 4.55 -16.82 -24.88
N GLU A 222 3.46 -17.59 -24.98
CA GLU A 222 3.47 -18.89 -25.67
C GLU A 222 3.73 -18.70 -27.17
N ARG A 223 3.13 -17.65 -27.74
CA ARG A 223 3.33 -17.31 -29.15
C ARG A 223 4.76 -16.87 -29.43
N LEU A 224 5.37 -16.06 -28.55
CA LEU A 224 6.77 -15.67 -28.69
C LEU A 224 7.73 -16.87 -28.52
N GLU A 225 7.49 -17.77 -27.58
CA GLU A 225 8.32 -18.98 -27.38
C GLU A 225 8.27 -19.91 -28.59
N LYS A 226 7.07 -20.16 -29.11
CA LYS A 226 6.89 -20.94 -30.34
C LYS A 226 7.62 -20.29 -31.51
N LEU A 227 7.48 -18.96 -31.64
CA LEU A 227 8.14 -18.23 -32.71
C LEU A 227 9.67 -18.32 -32.62
N VAL A 228 10.28 -18.30 -31.43
CA VAL A 228 11.73 -18.52 -31.28
C VAL A 228 12.15 -19.87 -31.87
N LEU A 229 11.38 -20.93 -31.61
CA LEU A 229 11.65 -22.27 -32.12
C LEU A 229 11.46 -22.35 -33.65
N ASP A 230 10.37 -21.79 -34.16
CA ASP A 230 10.06 -21.79 -35.60
C ASP A 230 11.11 -20.98 -36.39
N LEU A 231 11.52 -19.82 -35.88
CA LEU A 231 12.60 -19.01 -36.46
C LEU A 231 13.96 -19.72 -36.45
N SER A 232 14.20 -20.60 -35.46
CA SER A 232 15.46 -21.36 -35.37
C SER A 232 15.52 -22.52 -36.37
N THR A 233 14.38 -23.05 -36.80
CA THR A 233 14.27 -24.24 -37.66
C THR A 233 13.85 -23.94 -39.10
N ALA A 234 13.40 -22.73 -39.40
CA ALA A 234 13.08 -22.30 -40.76
C ALA A 234 14.24 -22.60 -41.72
N GLY A 235 13.96 -23.12 -42.92
CA GLY A 235 14.99 -23.57 -43.87
C GLY A 235 15.62 -22.47 -44.71
N ASP A 236 14.95 -21.32 -44.83
CA ASP A 236 15.39 -20.21 -45.68
C ASP A 236 14.90 -18.83 -45.15
N PRO A 237 15.42 -17.71 -45.67
CA PRO A 237 15.01 -16.36 -45.27
C PRO A 237 13.53 -16.02 -45.53
N ALA A 238 12.92 -16.54 -46.59
CA ALA A 238 11.53 -16.23 -46.94
C ALA A 238 10.53 -16.89 -45.97
N ALA A 239 10.85 -18.09 -45.50
CA ALA A 239 10.09 -18.75 -44.44
C ALA A 239 10.15 -17.97 -43.12
N VAL A 240 11.30 -17.34 -42.81
CA VAL A 240 11.45 -16.48 -41.63
C VAL A 240 10.58 -15.21 -41.73
N GLU A 241 10.56 -14.54 -42.89
CA GLU A 241 9.72 -13.37 -43.10
C GLU A 241 8.22 -13.69 -42.94
N ASN A 242 7.75 -14.81 -43.49
CA ASN A 242 6.36 -15.24 -43.33
C ASN A 242 5.97 -15.46 -41.86
N LEU A 243 6.83 -16.14 -41.08
CA LEU A 243 6.60 -16.38 -39.65
C LEU A 243 6.51 -15.07 -38.85
N LEU A 244 7.31 -14.07 -39.21
CA LEU A 244 7.27 -12.74 -38.59
C LEU A 244 6.03 -11.93 -39.01
N HIS A 245 5.51 -12.16 -40.21
CA HIS A 245 4.27 -11.55 -40.68
C HIS A 245 3.01 -12.15 -40.05
N GLU A 246 3.09 -13.37 -39.50
CA GLU A 246 2.00 -14.05 -38.80
C GLU A 246 1.90 -13.70 -37.31
N LEU A 247 2.75 -12.81 -36.80
CA LEU A 247 2.87 -12.41 -35.40
C LEU A 247 1.88 -11.31 -35.00
#